data_AF-A0A7C1IPD0-F1
#
_entry.id   AF-A0A7C1IPD0-F1
#
_cell.length_a   1.000
_cell.length_b   1.000
_cell.length_c   1.000
_cell.angle_alpha   90.00
_cell.angle_beta   90.00
_cell.angle_gamma   90.00
#
_symmetry.space_group_name_H-M   'P 1'
#
loop_
_entity.id
_entity.type
_entity.pdbx_description
1 polymer ?
#
loop_
_entity_poly.entity_id
_entity_poly.type
_entity_poly.pdbx_seq_one_letter_code
_entity_poly.pdbx_strand_id
1 'polypeptide(L)'
;MNQSARYFFTAVLFWIVVDFTTAFNPNVQDWIRHMPLICAFYVGYPALFTTLIYRRGWTGRKLFTAMLCGTVVMELVLFHNVLLVTFPIMLIMIPLALAIYSFITYGPKWIAEGTLAAHRKQMILLTLIWLMVAVLSFKTRAGAG
;
A
#
# COMPACT_ATOMS: atom_id res chain seq x y z
N MET A 1 21.43 -6.04 -10.06
CA MET A 1 20.30 -5.09 -10.18
C MET A 1 20.50 -3.93 -9.20
N ASN A 2 20.43 -2.68 -9.65
CA ASN A 2 20.52 -1.50 -8.77
C ASN A 2 19.37 -1.51 -7.73
N GLN A 3 19.63 -1.01 -6.52
CA GLN A 3 18.64 -0.89 -5.43
C GLN A 3 17.34 -0.21 -5.88
N SER A 4 17.43 0.79 -6.76
CA SER A 4 16.26 1.47 -7.32
C SER A 4 15.34 0.54 -8.11
N ALA A 5 15.91 -0.28 -9.00
CA ALA A 5 15.17 -1.27 -9.77
C ALA A 5 14.60 -2.37 -8.87
N ARG A 6 15.38 -2.83 -7.87
CA ARG A 6 14.89 -3.79 -6.86
C ARG A 6 13.66 -3.25 -6.14
N TYR A 7 13.72 -2.01 -5.65
CA TYR A 7 12.61 -1.37 -4.99
C TYR A 7 11.40 -1.22 -5.90
N PHE A 8 11.59 -0.73 -7.13
CA PHE A 8 10.50 -0.53 -8.07
C PHE A 8 9.72 -1.83 -8.29
N PHE A 9 10.41 -2.92 -8.66
CA PHE A 9 9.75 -4.19 -8.95
C PHE A 9 9.11 -4.82 -7.70
N THR A 10 9.78 -4.77 -6.54
CA THR A 10 9.17 -5.29 -5.31
C THR A 10 7.97 -4.45 -4.88
N ALA A 11 8.00 -3.14 -5.07
CA ALA A 11 6.88 -2.26 -4.76
C ALA A 11 5.68 -2.48 -5.69
N VAL A 12 5.91 -2.68 -6.99
CA VAL A 12 4.85 -3.07 -7.94
C VAL A 12 4.17 -4.37 -7.49
N LEU A 13 4.96 -5.39 -7.13
CA LEU A 13 4.43 -6.67 -6.66
C LEU A 13 3.63 -6.53 -5.36
N PHE A 14 4.13 -5.74 -4.41
CA PHE A 14 3.43 -5.45 -3.16
C PHE A 14 2.09 -4.76 -3.42
N TRP A 15 2.08 -3.76 -4.30
CA TRP A 15 0.86 -3.07 -4.71
C TRP A 15 -0.17 -4.05 -5.29
N ILE A 16 0.22 -4.89 -6.25
CA ILE A 16 -0.67 -5.87 -6.87
C ILE A 16 -1.28 -6.80 -5.81
N VAL A 17 -0.44 -7.40 -4.97
CA VAL A 17 -0.89 -8.40 -3.99
C VAL A 17 -1.77 -7.77 -2.92
N VAL A 18 -1.37 -6.64 -2.36
CA VAL A 18 -2.12 -5.97 -1.30
C VAL A 18 -3.44 -5.48 -1.83
N ASP A 19 -3.44 -4.73 -2.93
CA ASP A 19 -4.65 -4.14 -3.50
C ASP A 19 -5.65 -5.21 -3.97
N PHE A 20 -5.19 -6.28 -4.64
CA PHE A 20 -6.09 -7.38 -4.99
C PHE A 20 -6.71 -8.00 -3.73
N THR A 21 -5.92 -8.31 -2.72
CA THR A 21 -6.39 -9.02 -1.52
C THR A 21 -7.28 -8.17 -0.60
N THR A 22 -7.11 -6.85 -0.58
CA THR A 22 -7.91 -5.95 0.26
C THR A 22 -9.05 -5.27 -0.48
N ALA A 23 -8.90 -4.98 -1.78
CA ALA A 23 -9.81 -4.13 -2.53
C ALA A 23 -10.58 -4.83 -3.65
N PHE A 24 -10.26 -6.08 -4.03
CA PHE A 24 -10.97 -6.78 -5.11
C PHE A 24 -11.39 -8.21 -4.78
N ASN A 25 -10.61 -8.95 -3.99
CA ASN A 25 -10.86 -10.34 -3.65
C ASN A 25 -12.24 -10.53 -2.96
N PRO A 26 -13.06 -11.51 -3.37
CA PRO A 26 -12.84 -12.51 -4.44
C PRO A 26 -13.26 -12.12 -5.86
N ASN A 27 -13.76 -10.91 -6.08
CA ASN A 27 -14.27 -10.50 -7.38
C ASN A 27 -13.15 -10.11 -8.37
N VAL A 28 -12.57 -11.13 -9.02
CA VAL A 28 -11.55 -10.96 -10.06
C VAL A 28 -12.08 -10.15 -11.26
N GLN A 29 -13.38 -10.24 -11.58
CA GLN A 29 -13.95 -9.52 -12.72
C GLN A 29 -13.93 -8.00 -12.49
N ASP A 30 -14.23 -7.55 -11.28
CA ASP A 30 -14.13 -6.13 -10.92
C ASP A 30 -12.69 -5.61 -11.00
N TRP A 31 -11.71 -6.44 -10.62
CA TRP A 31 -10.29 -6.10 -10.72
C TRP A 31 -9.87 -5.90 -12.19
N ILE A 32 -10.25 -6.84 -13.06
CA ILE A 32 -9.95 -6.77 -14.50
C ILE A 32 -10.63 -5.54 -15.12
N ARG A 33 -11.88 -5.24 -14.74
CA ARG A 33 -12.62 -4.09 -15.26
C ARG A 33 -11.94 -2.75 -14.97
N HIS A 34 -11.32 -2.62 -13.80
CA HIS A 34 -10.61 -1.40 -13.39
C HIS A 34 -9.12 -1.42 -13.70
N MET A 35 -8.61 -2.51 -14.30
CA MET A 35 -7.18 -2.77 -14.49
C MET A 35 -6.40 -1.64 -15.18
N PRO A 36 -6.91 -0.94 -16.23
CA PRO A 36 -6.16 0.15 -16.86
C PRO A 36 -5.81 1.29 -15.88
N LEU A 37 -6.77 1.68 -15.04
CA LEU A 37 -6.59 2.72 -14.04
C LEU A 37 -5.68 2.21 -12.90
N ILE A 38 -5.93 0.98 -12.43
CA ILE A 38 -5.16 0.34 -11.38
C ILE A 38 -3.68 0.18 -11.76
N CYS A 39 -3.38 -0.22 -13.00
CA CYS A 39 -2.02 -0.36 -13.50
C CYS A 39 -1.24 0.96 -13.46
N ALA A 40 -1.90 2.09 -13.74
CA ALA A 40 -1.29 3.40 -13.60
C ALA A 40 -0.82 3.66 -12.16
N PHE A 41 -1.53 3.14 -11.15
CA PHE A 41 -1.13 3.23 -9.74
C PHE A 41 -0.07 2.21 -9.34
N TYR A 42 -0.23 0.96 -9.78
CA TYR A 42 0.74 -0.11 -9.53
C TYR A 42 2.12 0.23 -10.06
N VAL A 43 2.21 1.07 -11.10
CA VAL A 43 3.48 1.56 -11.65
C VAL A 43 3.81 2.95 -11.12
N GLY A 44 2.85 3.88 -11.14
CA GLY A 44 3.06 5.29 -10.83
C GLY A 44 3.49 5.54 -9.40
N TYR A 45 2.86 4.87 -8.43
CA TYR A 45 3.20 5.05 -7.01
C TYR A 45 4.61 4.47 -6.71
N PRO A 46 4.95 3.23 -7.13
CA PRO A 46 6.33 2.76 -7.06
C PRO A 46 7.35 3.65 -7.78
N ALA A 47 7.04 4.16 -8.98
CA ALA A 47 7.96 5.03 -9.72
C ALA A 47 8.24 6.35 -8.99
N LEU A 48 7.19 6.97 -8.41
CA LEU A 48 7.31 8.18 -7.60
C LEU A 48 8.22 7.92 -6.39
N PHE A 49 7.95 6.88 -5.60
CA PHE A 49 8.73 6.58 -4.41
C PHE A 49 10.14 6.09 -4.74
N THR A 50 10.35 5.41 -5.87
CA THR A 50 11.69 5.08 -6.37
C THR A 50 12.50 6.37 -6.59
N THR A 51 11.87 7.38 -7.19
CA THR A 51 12.49 8.69 -7.44
C THR A 51 12.78 9.42 -6.14
N LEU A 52 11.81 9.46 -5.21
CA LEU A 52 11.99 10.14 -3.93
C LEU A 52 13.09 9.49 -3.08
N ILE A 53 13.12 8.16 -2.99
CA ILE A 53 14.10 7.42 -2.19
C ILE A 53 15.49 7.49 -2.83
N TYR A 54 15.64 7.06 -4.08
CA TYR A 54 16.96 6.82 -4.67
C TYR A 54 17.52 7.98 -5.49
N ARG A 55 16.69 8.87 -6.04
CA ARG A 55 17.19 10.08 -6.73
C ARG A 55 17.25 11.30 -5.82
N ARG A 56 16.27 11.46 -4.92
CA ARG A 56 16.22 12.61 -3.99
C ARG A 56 16.76 12.29 -2.60
N GLY A 57 17.05 11.03 -2.28
CA GLY A 57 17.61 10.63 -0.99
C GLY A 57 16.64 10.78 0.18
N TRP A 58 15.33 10.73 -0.07
CA TRP A 58 14.34 10.93 1.00
C TRP A 58 14.28 9.72 1.93
N THR A 59 14.45 9.98 3.23
CA THR A 59 14.43 8.97 4.28
C THR A 59 13.70 9.48 5.52
N GLY A 60 13.38 8.58 6.46
CA GLY A 60 12.79 8.91 7.76
C GLY A 60 11.51 9.74 7.64
N ARG A 61 11.51 10.91 8.28
CA ARG A 61 10.36 11.83 8.33
C ARG A 61 9.91 12.30 6.94
N LYS A 62 10.84 12.63 6.03
CA LYS A 62 10.48 13.12 4.68
C LYS A 62 9.72 12.06 3.89
N LEU A 63 10.20 10.81 3.96
CA LEU A 63 9.56 9.68 3.30
C LEU A 63 8.20 9.35 3.94
N PHE A 64 8.10 9.44 5.26
CA PHE A 64 6.85 9.23 5.98
C PHE A 64 5.80 10.29 5.63
N THR A 65 6.19 11.57 5.60
CA THR A 65 5.29 12.66 5.17
C THR A 65 4.87 12.49 3.72
N ALA A 66 5.78 12.08 2.82
CA ALA A 66 5.45 11.80 1.43
C ALA A 66 4.41 10.67 1.31
N MET A 67 4.59 9.60 2.09
CA MET A 67 3.63 8.49 2.18
C MET A 67 2.29 8.97 2.71
N LEU A 68 2.26 9.75 3.80
CA LEU A 68 1.03 10.30 4.36
C LEU A 68 0.26 11.14 3.32
N CYS A 69 0.96 12.06 2.64
CA CYS A 69 0.36 12.87 1.57
C CYS A 69 -0.15 11.98 0.43
N GLY A 70 0.64 10.98 0.02
CA GLY A 70 0.24 9.99 -0.98
C GLY A 70 -1.02 9.23 -0.59
N THR A 71 -1.10 8.73 0.64
CA THR A 71 -2.29 8.07 1.20
C THR A 71 -3.51 8.97 1.13
N VAL A 72 -3.41 10.22 1.60
CA VAL A 72 -4.54 11.16 1.58
C VAL A 72 -5.01 11.43 0.16
N VAL A 73 -4.07 11.65 -0.78
CA VAL A 73 -4.41 11.87 -2.19
C VAL A 73 -5.08 10.63 -2.78
N MET A 74 -4.55 9.43 -2.55
CA MET A 74 -5.12 8.20 -3.07
C MET A 74 -6.55 7.96 -2.55
N GLU A 75 -6.73 8.07 -1.24
CA GLU A 75 -8.01 7.76 -0.61
C GLU A 75 -9.11 8.78 -0.92
N LEU A 76 -8.77 10.08 -0.95
CA LEU A 76 -9.75 11.14 -1.19
C LEU A 76 -10.04 11.37 -2.67
N VAL A 77 -9.00 11.40 -3.51
CA VAL A 77 -9.16 11.79 -4.92
C VAL A 77 -9.62 10.61 -5.77
N LEU A 78 -9.20 9.39 -5.44
CA LEU A 78 -9.40 8.24 -6.32
C LEU A 78 -10.44 7.28 -5.77
N PHE A 79 -10.27 6.83 -4.54
CA PHE A 79 -11.21 5.89 -3.94
C PHE A 79 -12.47 6.55 -3.39
N HIS A 80 -12.52 7.90 -3.35
CA HIS A 80 -13.62 8.68 -2.81
C HIS A 80 -14.07 8.10 -1.45
N ASN A 81 -13.11 7.66 -0.64
CA ASN A 81 -13.38 6.82 0.51
C ASN A 81 -13.80 7.70 1.70
N VAL A 82 -15.10 8.03 1.72
CA VAL A 82 -15.71 8.92 2.74
C VAL A 82 -15.52 8.36 4.15
N LEU A 83 -15.31 7.04 4.30
CA LEU A 83 -15.10 6.40 5.60
C LEU A 83 -13.82 6.84 6.30
N LEU A 84 -12.80 7.30 5.56
CA LEU A 84 -11.58 7.85 6.15
C LEU A 84 -11.77 9.24 6.77
N VAL A 85 -12.86 9.93 6.43
CA VAL A 85 -13.19 11.26 6.96
C VAL A 85 -14.48 11.27 7.79
N THR A 86 -15.13 10.11 7.97
CA THR A 86 -16.38 10.00 8.74
C THR A 86 -16.12 9.55 10.17
N PHE A 87 -16.47 10.40 11.14
CA PHE A 87 -16.40 10.05 12.56
C PHE A 87 -17.54 9.10 12.98
N PRO A 88 -17.31 8.10 13.86
CA PRO A 88 -16.06 7.75 14.55
C PRO A 88 -15.15 6.79 13.76
N ILE A 89 -15.61 6.30 12.61
CA ILE A 89 -14.95 5.27 11.80
C ILE A 89 -13.52 5.69 11.39
N MET A 90 -13.29 6.98 11.17
CA MET A 90 -11.97 7.54 10.87
C MET A 90 -10.89 7.17 11.90
N LEU A 91 -11.25 7.01 13.19
CA LEU A 91 -10.29 6.68 14.25
C LEU A 91 -9.67 5.29 14.06
N ILE A 92 -10.36 4.40 13.35
CA ILE A 92 -9.90 3.05 13.03
C ILE A 92 -9.31 3.02 11.61
N MET A 93 -9.98 3.66 10.66
CA MET A 93 -9.59 3.62 9.25
C MET A 93 -8.28 4.34 8.97
N ILE A 94 -7.98 5.46 9.64
CA ILE A 94 -6.72 6.20 9.43
C ILE A 94 -5.51 5.36 9.87
N PRO A 95 -5.45 4.81 11.10
CA PRO A 95 -4.36 3.92 11.49
C PRO A 95 -4.22 2.70 10.57
N LEU A 96 -5.34 2.15 10.12
CA LEU A 96 -5.35 0.98 9.23
C LEU A 96 -4.77 1.30 7.86
N ALA A 97 -5.22 2.39 7.24
CA ALA A 97 -4.66 2.88 5.98
C ALA A 97 -3.17 3.15 6.14
N LEU A 98 -2.77 3.87 7.19
CA LEU A 98 -1.35 4.13 7.48
C LEU A 98 -0.52 2.85 7.58
N ALA A 99 -1.04 1.79 8.19
CA ALA A 99 -0.35 0.50 8.26
C ALA A 99 -0.21 -0.15 6.86
N ILE A 100 -1.27 -0.16 6.06
CA ILE A 100 -1.24 -0.71 4.69
C ILE A 100 -0.26 0.08 3.81
N TYR A 101 -0.36 1.41 3.79
CA TYR A 101 0.54 2.25 3.01
C TYR A 101 1.99 2.20 3.50
N SER A 102 2.20 2.02 4.82
CA SER A 102 3.53 1.77 5.37
C SER A 102 4.09 0.44 4.90
N PHE A 103 3.26 -0.61 4.86
CA PHE A 103 3.67 -1.93 4.38
C PHE A 103 4.14 -1.89 2.92
N ILE A 104 3.34 -1.31 2.02
CA ILE A 104 3.66 -1.23 0.59
C ILE A 104 4.76 -0.21 0.27
N THR A 105 5.02 0.76 1.15
CA THR A 105 6.10 1.75 0.94
C THR A 105 7.43 1.28 1.51
N TYR A 106 7.44 0.79 2.74
CA TYR A 106 8.67 0.45 3.47
C TYR A 106 9.08 -1.02 3.33
N GLY A 107 8.14 -1.95 3.15
CA GLY A 107 8.45 -3.36 2.91
C GLY A 107 9.37 -3.56 1.70
N PRO A 108 9.00 -3.05 0.51
CA PRO A 108 9.85 -3.05 -0.67
C PRO A 108 11.21 -2.38 -0.46
N LYS A 109 11.25 -1.27 0.29
CA LYS A 109 12.48 -0.53 0.62
C LYS A 109 13.43 -1.40 1.44
N TRP A 110 12.94 -2.02 2.51
CA TRP A 110 13.75 -2.89 3.36
C TRP A 110 14.27 -4.12 2.62
N ILE A 111 13.48 -4.67 1.69
CA ILE A 111 13.92 -5.78 0.82
C ILE A 111 14.99 -5.31 -0.17
N ALA A 112 14.79 -4.16 -0.82
CA ALA A 112 15.70 -3.62 -1.82
C ALA A 112 17.07 -3.22 -1.22
N GLU A 113 17.06 -2.64 -0.02
CA GLU A 113 18.26 -2.23 0.72
C GLU A 113 18.91 -3.37 1.51
N GLY A 114 18.25 -4.53 1.64
CA GLY A 114 18.74 -5.64 2.44
C GLY A 114 18.67 -5.40 3.96
N THR A 115 17.86 -4.44 4.41
CA THR A 115 17.71 -4.03 5.82
C THR A 115 16.52 -4.70 6.52
N LEU A 116 15.92 -5.70 5.89
CA LEU A 116 14.74 -6.42 6.41
C LEU A 116 14.99 -7.05 7.79
N ALA A 117 16.18 -7.60 8.03
CA ALA A 117 16.52 -8.22 9.32
C ALA A 117 16.45 -7.23 10.49
N ALA A 118 16.89 -5.98 10.26
CA ALA A 118 16.83 -4.91 11.25
C ALA A 118 15.39 -4.44 11.51
N HIS A 119 14.50 -4.57 10.52
CA HIS A 119 13.10 -4.13 10.59
C HIS A 119 12.11 -5.29 10.70
N ARG A 120 12.58 -6.49 11.10
CA ARG A 120 11.76 -7.71 11.08
C ARG A 120 10.47 -7.60 11.89
N LYS A 121 10.53 -6.92 13.05
CA LYS A 121 9.38 -6.78 13.95
C LYS A 121 8.31 -5.89 13.31
N GLN A 122 8.73 -4.77 12.72
CA GLN A 122 7.86 -3.86 11.99
C GLN A 122 7.23 -4.56 10.78
N MET A 123 8.04 -5.29 10.02
CA MET A 123 7.53 -6.05 8.87
C MET A 123 6.50 -7.10 9.29
N ILE A 124 6.77 -7.91 10.33
CA ILE A 124 5.82 -8.90 10.83
C ILE A 124 4.51 -8.23 11.26
N LEU A 125 4.59 -7.15 12.04
CA LEU A 125 3.40 -6.41 12.48
C LEU A 125 2.57 -5.90 11.29
N LEU A 126 3.22 -5.25 10.33
CA LEU A 126 2.55 -4.72 9.14
C LEU A 126 1.94 -5.83 8.28
N THR A 127 2.63 -6.97 8.12
CA THR A 127 2.10 -8.15 7.43
C THR A 127 0.87 -8.70 8.15
N LEU A 128 0.89 -8.80 9.48
CA LEU A 128 -0.27 -9.29 10.25
C LEU A 128 -1.47 -8.36 10.11
N ILE A 129 -1.25 -7.05 10.15
CA ILE A 129 -2.31 -6.06 9.92
C ILE A 129 -2.88 -6.22 8.50
N TRP A 130 -2.03 -6.30 7.48
CA TRP A 130 -2.47 -6.52 6.11
C TRP A 130 -3.28 -7.81 5.95
N LEU A 131 -2.80 -8.94 6.48
CA LEU A 131 -3.53 -10.21 6.42
C LEU A 131 -4.89 -10.13 7.09
N MET A 132 -4.97 -9.45 8.24
CA MET A 132 -6.24 -9.22 8.93
C MET A 132 -7.21 -8.42 8.05
N VAL A 133 -6.74 -7.33 7.43
CA VAL A 133 -7.56 -6.52 6.49
C VAL A 133 -8.01 -7.34 5.30
N ALA A 134 -7.12 -8.14 4.69
CA ALA A 134 -7.44 -8.99 3.56
C ALA A 134 -8.53 -10.03 3.91
N VAL A 135 -8.42 -10.69 5.08
CA VAL A 135 -9.41 -11.67 5.54
C VAL A 135 -10.76 -11.00 5.82
N LEU A 136 -10.77 -9.85 6.48
CA LEU A 136 -12.00 -9.10 6.76
C LEU A 136 -12.68 -8.66 5.46
N SER A 137 -11.91 -8.09 4.52
CA SER A 137 -12.41 -7.63 3.23
C SER A 137 -13.02 -8.77 2.41
N PHE A 138 -12.35 -9.93 2.39
CA PHE A 138 -12.87 -11.14 1.76
C PHE A 138 -14.21 -11.56 2.38
N LYS A 139 -14.29 -11.67 3.71
CA LYS A 139 -15.53 -12.09 4.40
C LYS A 139 -16.68 -11.12 4.14
N THR A 140 -16.44 -9.82 4.20
CA THR A 140 -17.45 -8.79 3.96
C THR A 140 -18.03 -8.88 2.55
N ARG A 141 -17.19 -9.15 1.54
CA ARG A 141 -17.62 -9.22 0.14
C ARG A 141 -18.22 -10.58 -0.23
N ALA A 142 -17.67 -11.66 0.31
CA ALA A 142 -18.19 -13.00 0.07
C ALA A 142 -19.56 -13.23 0.71
N GLY A 143 -19.88 -12.55 1.82
CA GLY A 143 -21.20 -12.63 2.45
C GLY A 143 -22.24 -11.66 1.88
N ALA A 144 -21.85 -10.79 0.94
CA ALA A 144 -22.74 -9.80 0.31
C ALA A 144 -23.26 -10.23 -1.08
N GLY A 145 -22.85 -11.39 -1.57
CA GLY A 145 -23.37 -12.04 -2.79
C GLY A 145 -24.19 -13.27 -2.44
#